data_AF-W1YLL0-F1
#
_entry.id   AF-W1YLL0-F1
#
_cell.length_a   1.000
_cell.length_b   1.000
_cell.length_c   1.000
_cell.angle_alpha   90.00
_cell.angle_beta   90.00
_cell.angle_gamma   90.00
#
_symmetry.space_group_name_H-M   'P 1'
#
loop_
_entity.id
_entity.type
_entity.pdbx_description
1 polymer ?
#
loop_
_entity_poly.entity_id
_entity_poly.type
_entity_poly.pdbx_seq_one_letter_code
_entity_poly.pdbx_strand_id
1 'polypeptide(L)' 'SFNASTRVAPSLGITLIEKEFDRAFVDDADELFFTDTIGGVIPITKLDRNPVSGGKPGAITLRLREALEKLMEEGLP' A
#
# COMPACT_ATOMS: atom_id res chain seq x y z
N SER A 1 -0.16 -0.83 11.84
CA SER A 1 0.09 -0.47 10.43
C SER A 1 0.98 -1.45 9.68
N PHE A 2 2.17 -1.80 10.20
CA PHE A 2 3.09 -2.80 9.61
C PHE A 2 2.49 -4.19 9.26
N ASN A 3 1.48 -4.62 10.01
CA ASN A 3 0.94 -5.98 9.91
C ASN A 3 0.08 -6.23 8.67
N ALA A 4 -0.42 -5.19 7.99
CA ALA A 4 -1.28 -5.38 6.82
C ALA A 4 -0.48 -5.87 5.61
N SER A 5 0.52 -5.10 5.18
CA SER A 5 1.32 -5.39 3.98
C SER A 5 2.16 -6.67 4.11
N THR A 6 2.72 -6.95 5.29
CA THR A 6 3.49 -8.18 5.56
C THR A 6 2.65 -9.44 5.42
N ARG A 7 1.34 -9.36 5.69
CA ARG A 7 0.43 -10.52 5.61
C ARG A 7 -0.05 -10.82 4.19
N VAL A 8 -0.17 -9.81 3.33
CA VAL A 8 -0.72 -9.99 1.97
C VAL A 8 0.30 -9.87 0.84
N ALA A 9 1.42 -9.15 1.02
CA ALA A 9 2.42 -9.01 -0.03
C ALA A 9 3.04 -10.36 -0.48
N PRO A 10 3.38 -11.30 0.43
CA PRO A 10 3.95 -12.59 0.04
C PRO A 10 3.01 -13.44 -0.83
N SER A 11 1.70 -13.45 -0.53
CA SER A 11 0.71 -14.23 -1.30
C SER A 11 0.47 -13.66 -2.70
N LEU A 12 0.84 -12.39 -2.92
CA LEU A 12 0.71 -11.69 -4.19
C LEU A 12 2.00 -11.71 -5.02
N GLY A 13 3.07 -12.34 -4.52
CA GLY A 13 4.40 -12.32 -5.15
C GLY A 13 5.08 -10.95 -5.12
N ILE A 14 4.68 -10.08 -4.17
CA ILE A 14 5.25 -8.75 -4.00
C ILE A 14 6.41 -8.85 -3.01
N THR A 15 7.58 -8.36 -3.42
CA THR A 15 8.74 -8.28 -2.53
C THR A 15 8.57 -7.10 -1.57
N LEU A 16 8.62 -7.38 -0.26
CA LEU A 16 8.62 -6.35 0.77
C LEU A 16 10.05 -6.01 1.17
N ILE A 17 10.41 -4.73 1.11
CA ILE A 17 11.72 -4.23 1.53
C ILE A 17 11.51 -3.21 2.64
N GLU A 18 11.99 -3.54 3.83
CA GLU A 18 12.06 -2.61 4.95
C GLU A 18 13.42 -1.94 4.99
N LYS A 19 13.42 -0.65 4.72
CA LYS A 19 14.61 0.18 4.79
C LYS A 19 14.22 1.60 5.11
N GLU A 20 15.18 2.36 5.61
CA GLU A 20 15.08 3.82 5.60
C GLU A 20 15.05 4.32 4.16
N PHE A 21 14.21 5.31 3.91
CA PHE A 21 14.11 6.01 2.63
C PHE A 21 13.99 7.51 2.90
N ASP A 22 14.43 8.30 1.94
CA ASP A 22 14.39 9.75 2.02
C ASP A 22 13.17 10.31 1.28
N ARG A 23 13.07 11.65 1.27
CA ARG A 23 11.98 12.32 0.59
C ARG A 23 12.04 12.15 -0.93
N ALA A 24 13.24 12.08 -1.51
CA ALA A 24 13.40 11.92 -2.96
C ALA A 24 12.84 10.58 -3.43
N PHE A 25 13.04 9.51 -2.65
CA PHE A 25 12.42 8.20 -2.92
C PHE A 25 10.89 8.26 -2.93
N VAL A 26 10.29 9.03 -2.02
CA VAL A 26 8.83 9.19 -1.94
C VAL A 26 8.29 10.01 -3.12
N ASP A 27 8.99 11.08 -3.49
CA ASP A 27 8.57 11.97 -4.58
C ASP A 27 8.66 11.27 -5.96
N ASP A 28 9.55 10.28 -6.10
CA ASP A 28 9.73 9.46 -7.32
C ASP A 28 8.90 8.16 -7.33
N ALA A 29 8.14 7.88 -6.25
CA ALA A 29 7.38 6.64 -6.14
C ALA A 29 6.22 6.57 -7.16
N ASP A 30 6.10 5.42 -7.84
CA ASP A 30 4.98 5.13 -8.75
C ASP A 30 3.63 5.09 -8.02
N GLU A 31 3.64 4.57 -6.79
CA GLU A 31 2.48 4.38 -5.95
C GLU A 31 2.82 4.69 -4.49
N LEU A 32 1.88 5.34 -3.80
CA LEU A 32 1.93 5.52 -2.36
C LEU A 32 0.62 5.03 -1.74
N PHE A 33 0.73 4.46 -0.56
CA PHE A 33 -0.41 4.08 0.25
C PHE A 33 -0.07 4.18 1.73
N PHE A 34 -1.09 4.30 2.56
CA PHE A 34 -0.93 4.09 4.00
C PHE A 34 -1.85 2.97 4.47
N THR A 35 -1.48 2.39 5.61
CA THR A 35 -2.27 1.33 6.23
C THR A 35 -2.91 1.84 7.52
N ASP A 36 -4.22 1.66 7.64
CA ASP A 36 -4.97 1.89 8.88
C ASP A 36 -5.58 0.59 9.40
N THR A 37 -5.80 0.51 10.71
CA THR A 37 -6.40 -0.67 11.34
C THR A 37 -7.86 -0.88 10.88
N ILE A 38 -8.59 0.21 10.65
CA ILE A 38 -10.00 0.17 10.22
C ILE A 38 -10.07 0.26 8.70
N GLY A 39 -9.36 1.22 8.12
CA GLY A 39 -9.42 1.49 6.68
C GLY A 39 -8.56 0.59 5.79
N GLY A 40 -7.79 -0.34 6.36
CA GLY A 40 -6.97 -1.28 5.60
C GLY A 40 -5.88 -0.58 4.78
N VAL A 41 -5.78 -0.90 3.48
CA VAL A 41 -4.84 -0.24 2.56
C VAL A 41 -5.54 0.93 1.85
N ILE A 42 -5.04 2.14 2.08
CA ILE A 42 -5.63 3.37 1.56
C ILE A 42 -4.66 4.02 0.55
N PRO A 43 -5.05 4.15 -0.73
CA PRO A 43 -4.21 4.78 -1.74
C PRO A 43 -3.97 6.27 -1.47
N ILE A 44 -2.73 6.72 -1.65
CA ILE A 44 -2.35 8.14 -1.66
C ILE A 44 -2.12 8.52 -3.12
N THR A 45 -3.06 9.27 -3.70
CA THR A 45 -2.97 9.75 -5.09
C THR A 45 -2.34 11.14 -5.21
N LYS A 46 -2.12 11.81 -4.08
CA LYS A 46 -1.55 13.15 -4.02
C LYS A 46 -0.76 13.31 -2.72
N LEU A 47 0.48 13.77 -2.83
CA LEU A 47 1.32 14.15 -1.69
C LEU A 47 1.59 15.65 -1.77
N ASP A 48 1.27 16.37 -0.70
CA ASP A 48 1.25 17.83 -0.66
C ASP A 48 0.38 18.43 -1.79
N ARG A 49 1.01 19.05 -2.79
CA ARG A 49 0.35 19.65 -3.95
C ARG A 49 0.56 18.85 -5.23
N ASN A 50 1.36 17.78 -5.19
CA ASN A 50 1.79 17.03 -6.37
C ASN A 50 1.02 15.71 -6.47
N PRO A 51 0.50 15.36 -7.66
CA PRO A 51 -0.04 14.02 -7.89
C PRO A 51 1.09 13.00 -7.72
N VAL A 52 0.79 11.87 -7.09
CA VAL A 52 1.68 10.70 -7.08
C VAL A 52 1.53 10.06 -8.46
N SER A 53 2.59 10.08 -9.26
CA SER A 53 2.56 9.63 -10.66
C SER A 53 1.37 10.25 -11.42
N GLY A 54 0.48 9.43 -11.98
CA GLY A 54 -0.72 9.85 -12.73
C GLY A 54 -1.91 10.31 -11.88
N GLY A 55 -1.76 10.44 -10.56
CA GLY A 55 -2.83 10.91 -9.66
C GLY A 55 -4.00 9.93 -9.51
N LYS A 56 -3.75 8.64 -9.75
CA LYS A 56 -4.73 7.55 -9.67
C LYS A 56 -4.19 6.44 -8.76
N PRO A 57 -5.07 5.67 -8.09
CA PRO A 57 -4.62 4.49 -7.35
C PRO A 57 -3.89 3.53 -8.28
N GLY A 58 -2.71 3.08 -7.86
CA GLY A 58 -1.90 2.17 -8.65
C GLY A 58 -2.31 0.70 -8.47
N ALA A 59 -1.82 -0.15 -9.37
CA ALA A 59 -2.24 -1.53 -9.48
C ALA A 59 -1.77 -2.38 -8.27
N ILE A 60 -0.58 -2.11 -7.74
CA ILE A 60 -0.05 -2.85 -6.59
C ILE A 60 -0.84 -2.51 -5.33
N THR A 61 -1.13 -1.23 -5.13
CA THR A 61 -1.93 -0.73 -4.02
C THR A 61 -3.33 -1.34 -4.03
N LEU A 62 -4.00 -1.39 -5.19
CA LEU A 62 -5.33 -1.98 -5.31
C LEU A 62 -5.32 -3.48 -5.01
N ARG A 63 -4.32 -4.22 -5.53
CA ARG A 63 -4.17 -5.65 -5.24
C ARG A 63 -3.94 -5.93 -3.76
N LEU A 64 -3.11 -5.11 -3.08
CA LEU A 64 -2.88 -5.22 -1.64
C LEU A 64 -4.16 -4.96 -0.85
N ARG A 65 -4.96 -3.97 -1.27
CA ARG A 65 -6.26 -3.67 -0.65
C ARG A 65 -7.23 -4.82 -0.78
N GLU A 66 -7.45 -5.31 -2.00
CA GLU A 66 -8.38 -6.43 -2.26
C GLU A 66 -7.98 -7.70 -1.50
N ALA A 67 -6.68 -8.01 -1.46
CA ALA A 67 -6.18 -9.16 -0.72
C ALA A 67 -6.40 -9.02 0.80
N LEU A 68 -6.26 -7.82 1.34
CA LEU A 68 -6.50 -7.57 2.77
C LEU A 68 -7.99 -7.63 3.11
N GLU A 69 -8.85 -7.02 2.29
CA GLU A 69 -10.30 -7.06 2.43
C GLU A 69 -10.81 -8.51 2.46
N LYS A 70 -10.40 -9.31 1.47
CA LYS A 70 -10.75 -10.74 1.40
C LYS A 70 -10.33 -11.50 2.66
N LEU A 71 -9.12 -11.25 3.14
CA LEU A 71 -8.59 -11.94 4.31
C LEU A 71 -9.21 -11.43 5.63
N MET A 72 -9.80 -10.23 5.66
CA MET A 72 -10.66 -9.79 6.76
C MET A 72 -12.03 -10.47 6.73
N GLU A 73 -12.61 -10.69 5.54
CA GLU A 73 -13.88 -11.41 5.35
C GLU A 73 -13.77 -12.89 5.72
N GLU A 74 -12.65 -13.54 5.39
CA GLU A 74 -12.37 -14.95 5.73
C GLU A 74 -12.15 -15.18 7.24
N GLY A 75 -12.13 -14.11 8.04
CA GLY A 75 -11.79 -14.12 9.45
C GLY A 75 -10.28 -14.13 9.62
N LEU A 76 -9.73 -13.03 10.15
CA LEU A 76 -8.32 -12.98 10.51
C LEU A 76 -7.98 -14.19 11.40
N PRO A 77 -6.95 -15.00 11.09
CA PRO A 77 -6.44 -15.98 12.04
C PRO A 77 -5.97 -15.30 13.34
#